data_AF-A0A2N2AT77-F1
#
_entry.id   AF-A0A2N2AT77-F1
#
_cell.length_a   1.000
_cell.length_b   1.000
_cell.length_c   1.000
_cell.angle_alpha   90.00
_cell.angle_beta   90.00
_cell.angle_gamma   90.00
#
_symmetry.space_group_name_H-M   'P 1'
#
loop_
_entity.id
_entity.type
_entity.pdbx_description
1 polymer ?
#
loop_
_entity_poly.entity_id
_entity_poly.type
_entity_poly.pdbx_seq_one_letter_code
_entity_poly.pdbx_strand_id
1 'polypeptide(L)'
;AKPRIEGQLFNRLIGTFQDLKDKGFEIKNEILSFEIIKAEKNITKELNLSENEEIFRFERLRYIDEEPYHFSRTSIPEKICPNFDPKFLIDNSLIQVLENKYDLKIYKVKRILQANVATVEDSKLFKIKIGSPILTFFNTAFIKDGTPIEYTLNKIRGDMSKFEIEISLEKVEDMSHIINKNN
;
A
#
# COMPACT_ATOMS: atom_id res chain seq x y z
N ALA A 1 -0.94 26.97 -5.76
CA ALA A 1 -0.75 25.51 -5.96
C ALA A 1 -1.99 24.79 -5.45
N LYS A 2 -2.42 23.67 -6.07
CA LYS A 2 -3.49 22.82 -5.51
C LYS A 2 -3.08 22.37 -4.09
N PRO A 3 -4.00 22.30 -3.11
CA PRO A 3 -3.68 21.78 -1.79
C PRO A 3 -3.25 20.31 -1.88
N ARG A 4 -2.33 19.90 -1.01
CA ARG A 4 -1.91 18.50 -0.92
C ARG A 4 -3.02 17.66 -0.28
N ILE A 5 -3.20 16.46 -0.81
CA ILE A 5 -4.10 15.44 -0.33
C ILE A 5 -3.51 14.83 0.94
N GLU A 6 -4.28 14.87 2.02
CA GLU A 6 -3.92 14.23 3.27
C GLU A 6 -4.15 12.73 3.17
N GLY A 7 -3.12 11.92 3.37
CA GLY A 7 -3.27 10.46 3.47
C GLY A 7 -3.32 10.01 4.93
N GLN A 8 -4.13 8.99 5.22
CA GLN A 8 -4.28 8.43 6.58
C GLN A 8 -3.53 7.11 6.79
N LEU A 9 -2.83 6.61 5.75
CA LEU A 9 -2.21 5.31 5.79
C LEU A 9 -1.16 5.13 6.91
N PHE A 10 -0.57 6.21 7.44
CA PHE A 10 0.37 6.15 8.57
C PHE A 10 -0.29 6.05 9.95
N ASN A 11 -1.56 6.44 10.08
CA ASN A 11 -2.28 6.43 11.36
C ASN A 11 -3.34 5.31 11.41
N ARG A 12 -3.68 4.71 10.25
CA ARG A 12 -4.74 3.70 10.13
C ARG A 12 -4.29 2.53 9.27
N LEU A 13 -4.76 1.33 9.63
CA LEU A 13 -4.63 0.14 8.80
C LEU A 13 -5.70 0.19 7.71
N ILE A 14 -5.41 0.95 6.65
CA ILE A 14 -6.30 1.16 5.50
C ILE A 14 -5.46 1.19 4.21
N GLY A 15 -6.06 0.73 3.11
CA GLY A 15 -5.43 0.83 1.79
C GLY A 15 -5.64 2.22 1.18
N THR A 16 -4.67 2.73 0.42
CA THR A 16 -4.75 4.06 -0.21
C THR A 16 -6.01 4.26 -1.04
N PHE A 17 -6.45 3.23 -1.76
CA PHE A 17 -7.69 3.28 -2.53
C PHE A 17 -8.91 3.59 -1.63
N GLN A 18 -9.06 2.88 -0.51
CA GLN A 18 -10.19 3.10 0.40
C GLN A 18 -10.09 4.46 1.08
N ASP A 19 -8.89 4.84 1.56
CA ASP A 19 -8.64 6.14 2.20
C ASP A 19 -9.05 7.32 1.32
N LEU A 20 -8.65 7.30 0.05
CA LEU A 20 -8.99 8.34 -0.91
C LEU A 20 -10.48 8.28 -1.32
N LYS A 21 -11.06 7.08 -1.45
CA LYS A 21 -12.48 6.91 -1.80
C LYS A 21 -13.39 7.44 -0.70
N ASP A 22 -13.04 7.18 0.57
CA ASP A 22 -13.76 7.71 1.75
C ASP A 22 -13.73 9.25 1.79
N LYS A 23 -12.72 9.87 1.18
CA LYS A 23 -12.58 11.33 1.04
C LYS A 23 -13.28 11.89 -0.20
N GLY A 24 -13.96 11.06 -1.00
CA GLY A 24 -14.74 11.47 -2.16
C GLY A 24 -13.92 11.72 -3.43
N PHE A 25 -12.66 11.29 -3.49
CA PHE A 25 -11.88 11.37 -4.71
C PHE A 25 -12.33 10.34 -5.74
N GLU A 26 -12.34 10.73 -7.02
CA GLU A 26 -12.45 9.78 -8.13
C GLU A 26 -11.10 9.11 -8.36
N ILE A 27 -11.06 7.79 -8.17
CA ILE A 27 -9.83 7.01 -8.26
C ILE A 27 -9.97 5.95 -9.32
N LYS A 28 -8.96 5.88 -10.17
CA LYS A 28 -8.80 4.81 -11.15
C LYS A 28 -7.55 4.01 -10.82
N ASN A 29 -7.69 2.69 -10.78
CA ASN A 29 -6.55 1.77 -10.72
C ASN A 29 -6.24 1.26 -12.13
N GLU A 30 -4.97 1.29 -12.51
CA GLU A 30 -4.44 0.65 -13.70
C GLU A 30 -3.45 -0.44 -13.29
N ILE A 31 -3.71 -1.68 -13.70
CA ILE A 31 -2.76 -2.79 -13.51
C ILE A 31 -1.73 -2.71 -14.64
N LEU A 32 -0.48 -2.43 -14.28
CA LEU A 32 0.60 -2.28 -15.26
C LEU A 32 1.26 -3.62 -15.62
N SER A 33 1.34 -4.53 -14.64
CA SER A 33 1.91 -5.87 -14.81
C SER A 33 1.34 -6.82 -13.76
N PHE A 34 1.28 -8.10 -14.12
CA PHE A 34 0.97 -9.22 -13.23
C PHE A 34 1.74 -10.45 -13.70
N GLU A 35 2.47 -11.09 -12.81
CA GLU A 35 3.30 -12.25 -13.10
C GLU A 35 3.37 -13.20 -11.89
N ILE A 36 3.61 -14.48 -12.19
CA ILE A 36 3.98 -15.49 -11.20
C ILE A 36 5.47 -15.75 -11.39
N ILE A 37 6.25 -15.48 -10.37
CA ILE A 37 7.70 -15.63 -10.41
C ILE A 37 8.22 -16.24 -9.12
N LYS A 38 9.43 -16.80 -9.17
CA LYS A 38 10.16 -17.18 -7.96
C LYS A 38 10.53 -15.94 -7.16
N ALA A 39 10.37 -16.02 -5.84
CA ALA A 39 10.70 -14.94 -4.92
C ALA A 39 12.20 -14.59 -5.00
N GLU A 40 12.47 -13.30 -5.15
CA GLU A 40 13.82 -12.73 -5.09
C GLU A 40 14.33 -12.73 -3.64
N LYS A 41 15.65 -12.76 -3.42
CA LYS A 41 16.25 -12.89 -2.07
C LYS A 41 15.70 -11.90 -1.03
N ASN A 42 15.47 -10.66 -1.43
CA ASN A 42 14.90 -9.63 -0.56
C ASN A 42 13.44 -9.95 -0.20
N ILE A 43 12.64 -10.43 -1.16
CA ILE A 43 11.25 -10.82 -0.92
C ILE A 43 11.19 -12.09 -0.07
N THR A 44 12.02 -13.08 -0.36
CA THR A 44 12.16 -14.29 0.45
C THR A 44 12.42 -13.96 1.92
N LYS A 45 13.30 -12.98 2.18
CA LYS A 45 13.60 -12.52 3.54
C LYS A 45 12.43 -11.78 4.19
N GLU A 46 11.79 -10.84 3.48
CA GLU A 46 10.69 -10.04 4.06
C GLU A 46 9.41 -10.87 4.28
N LEU A 47 9.19 -11.89 3.46
CA LEU A 47 8.02 -12.78 3.53
C LEU A 47 8.31 -14.14 4.18
N ASN A 48 9.49 -14.33 4.78
CA ASN A 48 9.90 -15.60 5.40
C ASN A 48 9.64 -16.83 4.51
N LEU A 49 9.98 -16.72 3.22
CA LEU A 49 9.77 -17.80 2.25
C LEU A 49 10.98 -18.73 2.20
N SER A 50 10.73 -19.95 1.75
CA SER A 50 11.78 -20.89 1.35
C SER A 50 12.37 -20.49 -0.01
N GLU A 51 13.55 -21.02 -0.33
CA GLU A 51 14.14 -20.81 -1.65
C GLU A 51 13.21 -21.34 -2.75
N ASN A 52 13.10 -20.57 -3.85
CA ASN A 52 12.27 -20.88 -5.01
C ASN A 52 10.75 -20.89 -4.79
N GLU A 53 10.22 -20.49 -3.62
CA GLU A 53 8.78 -20.29 -3.48
C GLU A 53 8.28 -19.24 -4.48
N GLU A 54 7.12 -19.48 -5.06
CA GLU A 54 6.50 -18.59 -6.03
C GLU A 54 5.69 -17.49 -5.34
N ILE A 55 5.70 -16.32 -5.96
CA ILE A 55 4.93 -15.15 -5.57
C ILE A 55 4.10 -14.68 -6.75
N PHE A 56 2.91 -14.16 -6.46
CA PHE A 56 2.28 -13.19 -7.34
C PHE A 56 3.01 -11.86 -7.20
N ARG A 57 3.48 -11.29 -8.31
CA ARG A 57 3.98 -9.92 -8.39
C ARG A 57 3.09 -9.10 -9.30
N PHE A 58 2.64 -7.94 -8.83
CA PHE A 58 1.91 -7.00 -9.68
C PHE A 58 2.26 -5.55 -9.39
N GLU A 59 2.06 -4.74 -10.42
CA GLU A 59 2.24 -3.31 -10.36
C GLU A 59 0.94 -2.59 -10.64
N ARG A 60 0.67 -1.56 -9.86
CA ARG A 60 -0.51 -0.72 -10.00
C ARG A 60 -0.13 0.73 -10.00
N LEU A 61 -0.70 1.48 -10.94
CA LEU A 61 -0.71 2.93 -10.93
C LEU A 61 -2.12 3.42 -10.59
N ARG A 62 -2.21 4.31 -9.62
CA ARG A 62 -3.46 4.95 -9.21
C ARG A 62 -3.46 6.38 -9.69
N TYR A 63 -4.61 6.79 -10.18
CA TYR A 63 -4.88 8.14 -10.62
C TYR A 63 -5.90 8.80 -9.69
N ILE A 64 -5.77 10.11 -9.49
CA ILE A 64 -6.77 10.96 -8.88
C ILE A 64 -7.09 12.04 -9.90
N ASP A 65 -8.36 12.18 -10.28
CA ASP A 65 -8.79 13.14 -11.32
C ASP A 65 -7.93 13.06 -12.60
N GLU A 66 -7.66 11.83 -13.07
CA GLU A 66 -6.79 11.50 -14.22
C GLU A 66 -5.29 11.86 -14.08
N GLU A 67 -4.85 12.38 -12.93
CA GLU A 67 -3.43 12.60 -12.65
C GLU A 67 -2.80 11.37 -11.95
N PRO A 68 -1.67 10.82 -12.45
CA PRO A 68 -0.94 9.77 -11.75
C PRO A 68 -0.57 10.21 -10.33
N TYR A 69 -0.85 9.38 -9.33
CA TYR A 69 -0.72 9.74 -7.92
C TYR A 69 0.13 8.75 -7.13
N HIS A 70 -0.20 7.45 -7.21
CA HIS A 70 0.42 6.42 -6.37
C HIS A 70 0.73 5.17 -7.18
N PHE A 71 2.00 4.78 -7.21
CA PHE A 71 2.46 3.50 -7.73
C PHE A 71 2.69 2.51 -6.59
N SER A 72 2.30 1.26 -6.80
CA SER A 72 2.65 0.15 -5.91
C SER A 72 3.12 -1.06 -6.70
N ARG A 73 4.22 -1.68 -6.25
CA ARG A 73 4.64 -3.02 -6.65
C ARG A 73 4.48 -3.95 -5.45
N THR A 74 3.62 -4.95 -5.58
CA THR A 74 3.24 -5.85 -4.50
C THR A 74 3.67 -7.27 -4.83
N SER A 75 4.18 -7.96 -3.81
CA SER A 75 4.52 -9.38 -3.80
C SER A 75 3.70 -10.11 -2.74
N ILE A 76 3.06 -11.21 -3.12
CA ILE A 76 2.23 -12.05 -2.24
C ILE A 76 2.62 -13.51 -2.49
N PRO A 77 2.81 -14.35 -1.47
CA PRO A 77 3.07 -15.78 -1.67
C PRO A 77 1.92 -16.41 -2.48
N GLU A 78 2.26 -17.13 -3.55
CA GLU A 78 1.25 -17.69 -4.47
C GLU A 78 0.27 -18.62 -3.72
N LYS A 79 0.83 -19.47 -2.84
CA LYS A 79 0.10 -20.47 -2.05
C LYS A 79 -1.02 -19.95 -1.14
N ILE A 80 -0.98 -18.67 -0.74
CA ILE A 80 -1.98 -18.10 0.19
C ILE A 80 -3.12 -17.37 -0.53
N CYS A 81 -3.00 -17.16 -1.84
CA CYS A 81 -4.01 -16.48 -2.64
C CYS A 81 -4.32 -17.29 -3.91
N PRO A 82 -4.80 -18.55 -3.79
CA PRO A 82 -5.04 -19.40 -4.95
C PRO A 82 -5.99 -18.72 -5.94
N ASN A 83 -5.69 -18.81 -7.23
CA ASN A 83 -6.47 -18.17 -8.31
C ASN A 83 -6.58 -16.64 -8.17
N PHE A 84 -5.53 -15.97 -7.71
CA PHE A 84 -5.49 -14.50 -7.69
C PHE A 84 -5.66 -13.92 -9.10
N ASP A 85 -6.70 -13.09 -9.27
CA ASP A 85 -6.92 -12.31 -10.48
C ASP A 85 -6.65 -10.83 -10.17
N PRO A 86 -5.70 -10.17 -10.84
CA PRO A 86 -5.43 -8.75 -10.64
C PRO A 86 -6.65 -7.85 -10.91
N LYS A 87 -7.68 -8.32 -11.64
CA LYS A 87 -8.95 -7.59 -11.82
C LYS A 87 -9.68 -7.34 -10.50
N PHE A 88 -9.46 -8.14 -9.46
CA PHE A 88 -10.03 -7.89 -8.14
C PHE A 88 -9.60 -6.53 -7.58
N LEU A 89 -8.47 -5.99 -8.05
CA LEU A 89 -7.87 -4.74 -7.59
C LEU A 89 -8.32 -3.49 -8.36
N ILE A 90 -9.21 -3.62 -9.36
CA ILE A 90 -9.72 -2.48 -10.15
C ILE A 90 -10.56 -1.55 -9.25
N ASP A 91 -11.51 -2.14 -8.52
CA ASP A 91 -12.48 -1.40 -7.70
C ASP A 91 -12.33 -1.63 -6.19
N ASN A 92 -11.27 -2.34 -5.77
CA ASN A 92 -11.04 -2.70 -4.38
C ASN A 92 -9.61 -2.42 -3.92
N SER A 93 -9.46 -2.11 -2.64
CA SER A 93 -8.15 -2.13 -2.00
C SER A 93 -7.62 -3.56 -1.87
N LEU A 94 -6.29 -3.72 -1.84
CA LEU A 94 -5.71 -5.05 -1.62
C LEU A 94 -6.11 -5.65 -0.27
N ILE A 95 -6.22 -4.80 0.76
CA ILE A 95 -6.65 -5.22 2.10
C ILE A 95 -8.04 -5.87 2.03
N GLN A 96 -9.00 -5.23 1.36
CA GLN A 96 -10.34 -5.78 1.16
C GLN A 96 -10.33 -7.08 0.36
N VAL A 97 -9.47 -7.19 -0.66
CA VAL A 97 -9.34 -8.43 -1.44
C VAL A 97 -8.82 -9.57 -0.56
N LEU A 98 -7.76 -9.33 0.20
CA LEU A 98 -7.17 -10.32 1.12
C LEU A 98 -8.18 -10.76 2.19
N GLU A 99 -8.89 -9.82 2.80
CA GLU A 99 -9.88 -10.12 3.84
C GLU A 99 -11.10 -10.85 3.28
N ASN A 100 -11.74 -10.30 2.24
CA ASN A 100 -13.05 -10.78 1.80
C ASN A 100 -12.99 -12.02 0.90
N LYS A 101 -11.89 -12.20 0.14
CA LYS A 101 -11.76 -13.34 -0.79
C LYS A 101 -10.91 -14.47 -0.25
N TYR A 102 -9.96 -14.17 0.63
CA TYR A 102 -8.97 -15.15 1.11
C TYR A 102 -9.02 -15.36 2.63
N ASP A 103 -9.91 -14.68 3.36
CA ASP A 103 -10.01 -14.71 4.82
C ASP A 103 -8.68 -14.35 5.53
N LEU A 104 -7.87 -13.53 4.84
CA LEU A 104 -6.56 -13.10 5.33
C LEU A 104 -6.68 -11.72 5.98
N LYS A 105 -7.05 -11.71 7.27
CA LYS A 105 -7.14 -10.48 8.05
C LYS A 105 -5.77 -9.92 8.43
N ILE A 106 -5.47 -8.73 7.92
CA ILE A 106 -4.23 -8.04 8.27
C ILE A 106 -4.33 -7.54 9.71
N TYR A 107 -3.41 -8.03 10.54
CA TYR A 107 -3.34 -7.68 11.96
C TYR A 107 -2.34 -6.56 12.23
N LYS A 108 -1.23 -6.54 11.48
CA LYS A 108 -0.13 -5.60 11.68
C LYS A 108 0.51 -5.25 10.34
N VAL A 109 0.94 -4.01 10.18
CA VAL A 109 1.77 -3.58 9.05
C VAL A 109 3.04 -2.95 9.60
N LYS A 110 4.20 -3.48 9.19
CA LYS A 110 5.48 -2.78 9.37
C LYS A 110 5.69 -1.87 8.18
N ARG A 111 5.93 -0.58 8.41
CA ARG A 111 6.17 0.40 7.36
C ARG A 111 7.52 1.09 7.51
N ILE A 112 8.24 1.22 6.40
CA ILE A 112 9.49 2.00 6.32
C ILE A 112 9.25 3.14 5.32
N LEU A 113 9.39 4.40 5.77
CA LEU A 113 9.21 5.59 4.94
C LEU A 113 10.55 6.21 4.56
N GLN A 114 10.67 6.65 3.30
CA GLN A 114 11.82 7.32 2.73
C GLN A 114 11.37 8.50 1.87
N ALA A 115 12.13 9.59 1.91
CA ALA A 115 12.02 10.67 0.93
C ALA A 115 13.05 10.43 -0.17
N ASN A 116 12.59 10.39 -1.42
CA ASN A 116 13.45 10.24 -2.60
C ASN A 116 13.15 11.34 -3.61
N VAL A 117 14.00 11.42 -4.63
CA VAL A 117 13.78 12.24 -5.81
C VAL A 117 13.40 11.33 -6.98
N ALA A 118 12.51 11.81 -7.84
CA ALA A 118 12.01 11.06 -8.99
C ALA A 118 13.15 10.69 -9.94
N THR A 119 13.28 9.40 -10.24
CA THR A 119 14.17 8.88 -11.28
C THR A 119 13.62 9.16 -12.68
N VAL A 120 14.32 8.70 -13.72
CA VAL A 120 13.83 8.75 -15.11
C VAL A 120 12.55 7.91 -15.26
N GLU A 121 12.50 6.75 -14.61
CA GLU A 121 11.35 5.84 -14.61
C GLU A 121 10.17 6.49 -13.88
N ASP A 122 10.40 7.08 -12.70
CA ASP A 122 9.36 7.78 -11.94
C ASP A 122 8.81 8.98 -12.71
N SER A 123 9.69 9.73 -13.39
CA SER A 123 9.31 10.85 -14.26
C SER A 123 8.34 10.41 -15.36
N LYS A 124 8.65 9.30 -16.06
CA LYS A 124 7.77 8.74 -17.10
C LYS A 124 6.45 8.22 -16.51
N LEU A 125 6.53 7.50 -15.39
CA LEU A 125 5.39 6.87 -14.74
C LEU A 125 4.40 7.90 -14.20
N PHE A 126 4.89 8.93 -13.51
CA PHE A 126 4.06 9.94 -12.86
C PHE A 126 3.83 11.19 -13.72
N LYS A 127 4.50 11.31 -14.88
CA LYS A 127 4.48 12.50 -15.75
C LYS A 127 4.95 13.76 -15.01
N ILE A 128 6.03 13.63 -14.24
CA ILE A 128 6.66 14.69 -13.44
C ILE A 128 8.10 14.92 -13.87
N LYS A 129 8.75 16.00 -13.41
CA LYS A 129 10.16 16.24 -13.71
C LYS A 129 11.06 15.26 -12.95
N ILE A 130 12.16 14.83 -13.56
CA ILE A 130 13.26 14.19 -12.83
C ILE A 130 13.68 15.10 -11.68
N GLY A 131 13.94 14.52 -10.50
CA GLY A 131 14.27 15.31 -9.31
C GLY A 131 13.07 15.75 -8.48
N SER A 132 11.83 15.57 -8.97
CA SER A 132 10.62 15.90 -8.20
C SER A 132 10.51 15.07 -6.92
N PRO A 133 9.95 15.60 -5.82
CA PRO A 133 9.85 14.86 -4.56
C PRO A 133 8.92 13.66 -4.68
N ILE A 134 9.40 12.49 -4.25
CA ILE A 134 8.64 11.26 -4.13
C ILE A 134 8.76 10.74 -2.70
N LEU A 135 7.63 10.33 -2.12
CA LEU A 135 7.60 9.56 -0.89
C LEU A 135 7.56 8.08 -1.23
N THR A 136 8.62 7.37 -0.89
CA THR A 136 8.73 5.92 -1.07
C THR A 136 8.49 5.24 0.27
N PHE A 137 7.68 4.19 0.30
CA PHE A 137 7.56 3.40 1.51
C PHE A 137 7.34 1.92 1.22
N PHE A 138 7.86 1.11 2.13
CA PHE A 138 7.79 -0.35 2.07
C PHE A 138 6.86 -0.83 3.17
N ASN A 139 5.92 -1.70 2.82
CA ASN A 139 5.03 -2.36 3.76
C ASN A 139 5.35 -3.84 3.80
N THR A 140 5.37 -4.41 4.99
CA THR A 140 5.19 -5.84 5.21
C THR A 140 3.94 -6.03 6.06
N ALA A 141 2.92 -6.69 5.52
CA ALA A 141 1.69 -6.99 6.23
C ALA A 141 1.74 -8.39 6.87
N PHE A 142 1.22 -8.48 8.09
CA PHE A 142 1.22 -9.68 8.90
C PHE A 142 -0.20 -10.01 9.34
N ILE A 143 -0.53 -11.31 9.35
CA ILE A 143 -1.74 -11.82 10.01
C ILE A 143 -1.49 -12.06 11.51
N LYS A 144 -2.51 -12.47 12.25
CA LYS A 144 -2.51 -12.52 13.73
C LYS A 144 -1.41 -13.38 14.34
N ASP A 145 -1.04 -14.48 13.69
CA ASP A 145 0.02 -15.39 14.16
C ASP A 145 1.44 -14.87 13.86
N GLY A 146 1.57 -13.70 13.22
CA GLY A 146 2.83 -13.10 12.85
C GLY A 146 3.37 -13.52 11.48
N THR A 147 2.63 -14.33 10.71
CA THR A 147 3.01 -14.71 9.34
C THR A 147 2.95 -13.50 8.41
N PRO A 148 4.05 -13.13 7.72
CA PRO A 148 4.02 -12.11 6.68
C PRO A 148 3.31 -12.64 5.43
N ILE A 149 2.34 -11.88 4.93
CA ILE A 149 1.51 -12.30 3.79
C ILE A 149 1.64 -11.40 2.57
N GLU A 150 2.20 -10.21 2.74
CA GLU A 150 2.32 -9.24 1.67
C GLU A 150 3.53 -8.34 1.91
N TYR A 151 4.24 -8.05 0.83
CA TYR A 151 5.29 -7.04 0.79
C TYR A 151 5.03 -6.09 -0.36
N THR A 152 4.97 -4.78 -0.08
CA THR A 152 4.72 -3.78 -1.13
C THR A 152 5.69 -2.62 -1.05
N LEU A 153 6.32 -2.33 -2.19
CA LEU A 153 6.96 -1.04 -2.46
C LEU A 153 5.90 -0.06 -2.95
N ASN A 154 5.87 1.13 -2.35
CA ASN A 154 4.97 2.21 -2.72
C ASN A 154 5.78 3.45 -3.08
N LYS A 155 5.31 4.20 -4.08
CA LYS A 155 5.79 5.53 -4.43
C LYS A 155 4.61 6.47 -4.58
N ILE A 156 4.58 7.57 -3.84
CA ILE A 156 3.55 8.60 -3.92
C ILE A 156 4.19 9.93 -4.30
N ARG A 157 3.51 10.67 -5.17
CA ARG A 157 3.89 12.03 -5.57
C ARG A 157 3.91 12.98 -4.36
N GLY A 158 5.10 13.43 -3.97
CA GLY A 158 5.30 14.31 -2.81
C GLY A 158 4.78 15.75 -3.03
N ASP A 159 4.59 16.15 -4.29
CA ASP A 159 3.93 17.41 -4.64
C ASP A 159 2.41 17.36 -4.41
N MET A 160 1.80 16.18 -4.46
CA MET A 160 0.36 15.97 -4.26
C MET A 160 0.00 15.48 -2.86
N SER A 161 0.91 14.86 -2.11
CA SER A 161 0.59 14.20 -0.83
C SER A 161 1.13 14.93 0.39
N LYS A 162 0.36 14.94 1.48
CA LYS A 162 0.83 15.24 2.83
C LYS A 162 0.38 14.13 3.79
N PHE A 163 1.15 13.91 4.85
CA PHE A 163 0.82 12.97 5.91
C PHE A 163 1.00 13.67 7.25
N GLU A 164 0.00 13.54 8.10
CA GLU A 164 0.02 14.06 9.46
C GLU A 164 0.21 12.87 10.41
N ILE A 165 1.09 13.01 11.38
CA ILE A 165 1.33 11.99 12.40
C ILE A 165 1.25 12.72 13.74
N GLU A 166 0.25 12.34 14.54
CA GLU A 166 0.08 12.87 15.89
C GLU A 166 0.68 11.87 16.89
N ILE A 167 1.47 12.39 17.83
CA ILE A 167 2.13 11.60 18.86
C ILE A 167 1.81 12.26 20.20
N SER A 168 1.12 11.54 21.07
CA SER A 168 0.81 11.98 22.43
C SER A 168 1.54 11.11 23.46
N LEU A 169 1.77 11.67 24.66
CA LEU A 169 2.42 10.97 25.78
C LEU A 169 1.47 10.01 26.52
N GLU A 170 0.21 9.91 26.11
CA GLU A 170 -0.75 9.02 26.74
C GLU A 170 -0.30 7.57 26.53
N LYS A 171 -0.07 6.86 27.65
CA LYS A 171 0.20 5.42 27.62
C LYS A 171 -0.90 4.76 26.79
N VAL A 172 -0.52 4.04 25.75
CA VAL A 172 -1.45 3.20 24.99
C VAL A 172 -1.90 2.04 25.89
N GLU A 173 -2.82 2.33 26.79
CA GLU A 173 -3.70 1.34 27.42
C GLU A 173 -4.97 1.31 26.57
N ASP A 174 -5.21 0.15 25.94
CA ASP A 174 -6.39 -0.24 25.14
C ASP A 174 -7.38 0.88 24.73
N MET A 175 -7.38 1.21 23.42
CA MET A 175 -8.41 2.05 22.77
C MET A 175 -9.78 1.35 22.66
N SER A 176 -10.30 0.80 23.76
CA SER A 176 -11.68 0.34 23.88
C SER A 176 -12.63 1.43 24.41
N HIS A 177 -12.11 2.59 24.84
CA HIS A 177 -12.93 3.62 25.51
C HIS A 177 -13.13 4.95 24.76
N ILE A 178 -12.54 5.17 23.59
CA ILE A 178 -12.68 6.47 22.88
C ILE A 178 -13.96 6.56 22.02
N ILE A 179 -14.76 5.50 21.88
CA ILE A 179 -16.01 5.55 21.08
C ILE A 179 -17.22 6.19 21.83
N ASN A 180 -17.15 6.45 23.15
CA ASN A 180 -18.31 6.93 23.92
C ASN A 180 -18.16 8.33 24.53
N LYS A 181 -17.64 9.30 23.77
CA LYS A 181 -17.85 10.72 24.10
C LYS A 181 -18.09 11.54 22.84
N ASN A 182 -19.29 11.39 22.29
CA ASN A 182 -20.04 12.43 21.59
C ASN A 182 -21.54 12.10 21.73
N ASN A 183 -22.06 12.31 22.95
CA ASN A 183 -23.46 12.62 23.23
C ASN A 183 -23.50 14.05 23.76
#